data_AF-A0A3B9GCJ6-F1
#
_entry.id   AF-A0A3B9GCJ6-F1
#
_cell.length_a   1.000
_cell.length_b   1.000
_cell.length_c   1.000
_cell.angle_alpha   90.00
_cell.angle_beta   90.00
_cell.angle_gamma   90.00
#
_symmetry.space_group_name_H-M   'P 1'
#
loop_
_entity.id
_entity.type
_entity.pdbx_description
1 polymer ?
#
loop_
_entity_poly.entity_id
_entity_poly.type
_entity_poly.pdbx_seq_one_letter_code
_entity_poly.pdbx_strand_id
1 'polypeptide(L)'
;APAFPSPPHSLARISVDERTGHYFPTLPKKGTPYHKRELCPKDRLPLPVSNQDYHPDKRALLSLDYAEWFQSDDNIKSRAFALSDSRPITSLSLKFLAPLPGATYYLDPELPGNTDQLKLGANLKNVIWTSDTLNIIRGQATLTPGIHQLQLTHPETQQTILCEFTVEEL
;
A
#
# COMPACT_ATOMS: atom_id res chain seq x y z
N ALA A 1 -24.25 -30.18 24.56
CA ALA A 1 -23.35 -30.02 23.40
C ALA A 1 -22.99 -28.55 23.27
N PRO A 2 -21.74 -28.17 22.92
CA PRO A 2 -21.44 -26.77 22.62
C PRO A 2 -22.23 -26.34 21.37
N ALA A 3 -22.80 -25.13 21.42
CA ALA A 3 -23.48 -24.50 20.29
C ALA A 3 -22.62 -23.34 19.78
N PHE A 4 -22.54 -23.18 18.46
CA PHE A 4 -21.89 -22.00 17.89
C PHE A 4 -22.68 -20.75 18.24
N PRO A 5 -22.01 -19.63 18.58
CA PRO A 5 -22.68 -18.38 18.88
C PRO A 5 -23.49 -17.91 17.66
N SER A 6 -24.66 -17.35 17.93
CA SER A 6 -25.47 -16.73 16.88
C SER A 6 -24.77 -15.47 16.36
N PRO A 7 -24.81 -15.18 15.05
CA PRO A 7 -24.23 -13.96 14.51
C PRO A 7 -24.87 -12.73 15.14
N PRO A 8 -24.09 -11.71 15.54
CA PRO A 8 -24.64 -10.46 16.05
C PRO A 8 -25.62 -9.80 15.06
N HIS A 9 -26.70 -9.20 15.58
CA HIS A 9 -27.68 -8.49 14.74
C HIS A 9 -27.10 -7.29 13.99
N SER A 10 -25.93 -6.79 14.37
CA SER A 10 -25.21 -5.71 13.70
C SER A 10 -24.55 -6.14 12.39
N LEU A 11 -24.45 -7.43 12.10
CA LEU A 11 -23.86 -7.95 10.88
C LEU A 11 -24.91 -8.22 9.79
N ALA A 12 -24.54 -7.95 8.55
CA ALA A 12 -25.28 -8.32 7.34
C ALA A 12 -24.49 -9.38 6.57
N ARG A 13 -25.19 -10.35 5.98
CA ARG A 13 -24.63 -11.17 4.89
C ARG A 13 -24.79 -10.43 3.58
N ILE A 14 -23.68 -10.22 2.89
CA ILE A 14 -23.64 -9.56 1.59
C ILE A 14 -23.05 -10.51 0.54
N SER A 15 -23.31 -10.21 -0.74
CA SER A 15 -22.60 -10.82 -1.85
C SER A 15 -21.59 -9.80 -2.38
N VAL A 16 -20.35 -10.19 -2.58
CA VAL A 16 -19.27 -9.33 -3.05
C VAL A 16 -18.55 -9.94 -4.24
N ASP A 17 -17.92 -9.10 -5.05
CA ASP A 17 -16.88 -9.52 -5.98
C ASP A 17 -15.56 -9.63 -5.19
N GLU A 18 -14.97 -10.82 -5.10
CA GLU A 18 -13.76 -11.06 -4.30
C GLU A 18 -12.54 -10.27 -4.78
N ARG A 19 -12.58 -9.70 -5.99
CA ARG A 19 -11.48 -8.93 -6.57
C ARG A 19 -11.48 -7.47 -6.14
N THR A 20 -12.66 -6.87 -5.99
CA THR A 20 -12.83 -5.44 -5.68
C THR A 20 -13.31 -5.21 -4.25
N GLY A 21 -13.91 -6.21 -3.62
CA GLY A 21 -14.56 -6.07 -2.30
C GLY A 21 -15.88 -5.29 -2.35
N HIS A 22 -16.29 -4.79 -3.52
CA HIS A 22 -17.57 -4.13 -3.70
C HIS A 22 -18.72 -5.14 -3.63
N TYR A 23 -19.84 -4.71 -3.06
CA TYR A 23 -21.00 -5.58 -2.90
C TYR A 23 -21.91 -5.51 -4.13
N PHE A 24 -22.58 -6.61 -4.42
CA PHE A 24 -23.63 -6.69 -5.41
C PHE A 24 -24.95 -6.17 -4.80
N PRO A 25 -25.53 -5.04 -5.29
CA PRO A 25 -26.80 -4.52 -4.78
C PRO A 25 -27.97 -5.46 -5.00
N THR A 26 -27.91 -6.24 -6.09
CA THR A 26 -28.86 -7.30 -6.43
C THR A 26 -28.15 -8.64 -6.37
N LEU A 27 -28.82 -9.67 -5.84
CA LEU A 27 -28.23 -11.00 -5.75
C LEU A 27 -27.76 -11.48 -7.14
N PRO A 28 -26.46 -11.83 -7.31
CA PRO A 28 -25.94 -12.26 -8.60
C PRO A 28 -26.50 -13.64 -8.99
N LYS A 29 -26.54 -13.91 -10.30
CA LYS A 29 -26.97 -15.21 -10.83
C LYS A 29 -26.02 -16.32 -10.37
N LYS A 30 -26.52 -17.54 -10.21
CA LYS A 30 -25.69 -18.71 -9.91
C LYS A 30 -24.59 -18.86 -10.96
N GLY A 31 -23.34 -19.03 -10.52
CA GLY A 31 -22.18 -19.15 -11.40
C GLY A 31 -21.58 -17.81 -11.85
N THR A 32 -22.02 -16.68 -11.29
CA THR A 32 -21.33 -15.39 -11.48
C THR A 32 -19.86 -15.52 -11.04
N PRO A 33 -18.88 -15.25 -11.91
CA PRO A 33 -17.46 -15.34 -11.57
C PRO A 33 -17.10 -14.46 -10.37
N TYR A 34 -16.16 -14.92 -9.54
CA TYR A 34 -15.61 -14.15 -8.40
C TYR A 34 -16.66 -13.73 -7.35
N HIS A 35 -17.87 -14.30 -7.40
CA HIS A 35 -18.88 -14.08 -6.38
C HIS A 35 -18.50 -14.81 -5.09
N LYS A 36 -18.48 -14.05 -3.99
CA LYS A 36 -18.31 -14.59 -2.64
C LYS A 36 -19.40 -14.05 -1.71
N ARG A 37 -19.83 -14.86 -0.74
CA ARG A 37 -20.69 -14.39 0.36
C ARG A 37 -19.82 -13.98 1.54
N GLU A 38 -20.06 -12.80 2.07
CA GLU A 38 -19.31 -12.26 3.21
C GLU A 38 -20.21 -11.66 4.28
N LEU A 39 -19.61 -11.37 5.44
CA LEU A 39 -20.24 -10.63 6.53
C LEU A 39 -19.63 -9.23 6.65
N CYS A 40 -20.47 -8.22 6.89
CA CYS A 40 -20.01 -6.86 7.20
C CYS A 40 -20.94 -6.19 8.23
N PRO A 41 -20.50 -5.13 8.91
CA PRO A 41 -21.39 -4.27 9.69
C PRO A 41 -22.48 -3.65 8.80
N LYS A 42 -23.72 -3.62 9.30
CA LYS A 42 -24.89 -3.08 8.57
C LYS A 42 -24.76 -1.59 8.24
N ASP A 43 -24.09 -0.84 9.10
CA ASP A 43 -23.86 0.60 9.00
C ASP A 43 -22.61 0.95 8.17
N ARG A 44 -21.84 -0.07 7.74
CA ARG A 44 -20.62 0.09 6.94
C ARG A 44 -20.60 -0.91 5.78
N LEU A 45 -21.63 -0.83 4.94
CA LEU A 45 -21.62 -1.56 3.67
C LEU A 45 -20.45 -1.06 2.79
N PRO A 46 -19.75 -1.97 2.09
CA PRO A 46 -18.82 -1.59 1.03
C PRO A 46 -19.52 -0.76 -0.06
N LEU A 47 -18.74 -0.19 -0.98
CA LEU A 47 -19.32 0.44 -2.16
C LEU A 47 -19.99 -0.62 -3.07
N PRO A 48 -21.07 -0.25 -3.79
CA PRO A 48 -21.70 -1.15 -4.74
C PRO A 48 -20.80 -1.36 -5.96
N VAL A 49 -20.88 -2.54 -6.59
CA VAL A 49 -20.20 -2.78 -7.87
C VAL A 49 -20.63 -1.75 -8.92
N SER A 50 -19.66 -1.27 -9.67
CA SER A 50 -19.83 -0.30 -10.76
C SER A 50 -19.16 -0.82 -12.02
N ASN A 51 -19.68 -0.43 -13.19
CA ASN A 51 -19.01 -0.72 -14.46
C ASN A 51 -17.61 -0.10 -14.54
N GLN A 52 -17.34 0.95 -13.75
CA GLN A 52 -16.02 1.59 -13.67
C GLN A 52 -14.97 0.74 -12.93
N ASP A 53 -15.39 -0.29 -12.19
CA ASP A 53 -14.48 -1.20 -11.48
C ASP A 53 -13.82 -2.22 -12.42
N TYR A 54 -14.28 -2.30 -13.67
CA TYR A 54 -13.93 -3.37 -14.59
C TYR A 54 -13.46 -2.83 -15.94
N HIS A 55 -12.47 -3.52 -16.50
CA HIS A 55 -12.07 -3.35 -17.88
C HIS A 55 -13.18 -3.90 -18.80
N PRO A 56 -13.29 -3.46 -20.08
CA PRO A 56 -14.31 -3.95 -21.01
C PRO A 56 -14.42 -5.49 -21.12
N ASP A 57 -13.32 -6.21 -20.90
CA ASP A 57 -13.27 -7.69 -20.88
C ASP A 57 -13.68 -8.34 -19.53
N LYS A 58 -14.24 -7.57 -18.59
CA LYS A 58 -14.74 -7.99 -17.27
C LYS A 58 -13.68 -8.38 -16.24
N ARG A 59 -12.40 -8.09 -16.50
CA ARG A 59 -11.35 -8.15 -15.47
C ARG A 59 -11.47 -6.94 -14.52
N ALA A 60 -11.17 -7.14 -13.24
CA ALA A 60 -11.19 -6.06 -12.27
C ALA A 60 -10.01 -5.11 -12.52
N LEU A 61 -10.26 -3.80 -12.49
CA LEU A 61 -9.23 -2.80 -12.72
C LEU A 61 -8.38 -2.61 -11.46
N LEU A 62 -7.07 -2.60 -11.65
CA LEU A 62 -6.07 -2.22 -10.66
C LEU A 62 -5.43 -0.89 -11.07
N SER A 63 -5.12 -0.05 -10.09
CA SER A 63 -4.26 1.12 -10.31
C SER A 63 -2.92 0.68 -10.91
N LEU A 64 -2.35 1.51 -11.77
CA LEU A 64 -0.96 1.36 -12.24
C LEU A 64 0.08 1.31 -11.10
N ASP A 65 -0.27 1.70 -9.87
CA ASP A 65 0.59 1.50 -8.69
C ASP A 65 0.92 0.02 -8.44
N TYR A 66 0.03 -0.88 -8.86
CA TYR A 66 0.23 -2.32 -8.78
C TYR A 66 0.97 -2.90 -9.99
N ALA A 67 1.47 -2.08 -10.93
CA ALA A 67 2.06 -2.58 -12.17
C ALA A 67 3.26 -3.51 -11.95
N GLU A 68 4.09 -3.24 -10.93
CA GLU A 68 5.25 -4.05 -10.59
C GLU A 68 4.84 -5.46 -10.12
N TRP A 69 3.94 -5.53 -9.14
CA TRP A 69 3.37 -6.82 -8.70
C TRP A 69 2.60 -7.51 -9.83
N PHE A 70 1.83 -6.74 -10.62
CA PHE A 70 1.02 -7.30 -11.70
C PHE A 70 1.88 -8.03 -12.74
N GLN A 71 3.12 -7.56 -12.97
CA GLN A 71 4.10 -8.14 -13.88
C GLN A 71 5.03 -9.18 -13.23
N SER A 72 5.00 -9.33 -11.90
CA SER A 72 5.85 -10.28 -11.20
C SER A 72 5.28 -11.70 -11.23
N ASP A 73 6.14 -12.68 -10.97
CA ASP A 73 5.75 -14.09 -10.85
C ASP A 73 4.84 -14.36 -9.64
N ASP A 74 4.71 -13.42 -8.71
CA ASP A 74 3.83 -13.51 -7.55
C ASP A 74 2.35 -13.33 -7.91
N ASN A 75 2.04 -12.79 -9.09
CA ASN A 75 0.66 -12.58 -9.55
C ASN A 75 0.04 -13.86 -10.10
N ILE A 76 -0.34 -14.77 -9.21
CA ILE A 76 -1.02 -16.03 -9.55
C ILE A 76 -2.45 -15.86 -10.09
N LYS A 77 -3.02 -14.64 -10.05
CA LYS A 77 -4.39 -14.32 -10.53
C LYS A 77 -4.38 -13.34 -11.71
N SER A 78 -3.33 -13.33 -12.53
CA SER A 78 -3.16 -12.37 -13.65
C SER A 78 -4.36 -12.24 -14.59
N ARG A 79 -5.13 -13.31 -14.79
CA ARG A 79 -6.36 -13.30 -15.63
C ARG A 79 -7.57 -12.65 -14.97
N ALA A 80 -7.57 -12.43 -13.66
CA ALA A 80 -8.69 -11.84 -12.94
C ALA A 80 -8.68 -10.30 -12.99
N PHE A 81 -7.52 -9.72 -13.30
CA PHE A 81 -7.24 -8.29 -13.19
C PHE A 81 -6.72 -7.69 -14.50
N ALA A 82 -6.93 -6.40 -14.68
CA ALA A 82 -6.34 -5.56 -15.72
C ALA A 82 -5.78 -4.30 -15.07
N LEU A 83 -4.73 -3.71 -15.63
CA LEU A 83 -4.24 -2.40 -15.19
C LEU A 83 -5.08 -1.30 -15.83
N SER A 84 -5.33 -0.22 -15.09
CA SER A 84 -5.91 1.00 -15.63
C SER A 84 -4.97 1.69 -16.63
N ASP A 85 -5.53 2.42 -17.60
CA ASP A 85 -4.74 3.12 -18.64
C ASP A 85 -4.01 4.35 -18.10
N SER A 86 -4.50 4.91 -17.00
CA SER A 86 -3.87 6.01 -16.29
C SER A 86 -3.72 5.65 -14.82
N ARG A 87 -2.68 6.19 -14.17
CA ARG A 87 -2.69 6.28 -12.71
C ARG A 87 -3.92 7.12 -12.36
N PRO A 88 -4.71 6.74 -11.34
CA PRO A 88 -5.69 7.69 -10.82
C PRO A 88 -4.97 9.02 -10.60
N ILE A 89 -5.66 10.14 -10.81
CA ILE A 89 -5.22 11.43 -10.25
C ILE A 89 -5.44 11.29 -8.75
N THR A 90 -4.69 10.40 -8.13
CA THR A 90 -4.56 10.36 -6.70
C THR A 90 -3.91 11.69 -6.39
N SER A 91 -4.55 12.44 -5.51
CA SER A 91 -3.87 13.36 -4.61
C SER A 91 -2.87 12.53 -3.80
N LEU A 92 -1.85 11.96 -4.45
CA LEU A 92 -0.80 11.20 -3.80
C LEU A 92 -0.06 12.25 -2.99
N SER A 93 -0.45 12.37 -1.73
CA SER A 93 0.41 12.97 -0.74
C SER A 93 1.66 12.11 -0.72
N LEU A 94 2.79 12.72 -1.05
CA LEU A 94 4.11 12.16 -0.81
C LEU A 94 4.20 11.73 0.65
N LYS A 95 4.79 10.57 0.92
CA LYS A 95 4.97 9.99 2.25
C LYS A 95 6.29 9.24 2.36
N PHE A 96 6.92 9.35 3.52
CA PHE A 96 8.01 8.46 3.92
C PHE A 96 7.44 7.08 4.30
N LEU A 97 8.08 6.02 3.82
CA LEU A 97 7.90 4.65 4.30
C LEU A 97 9.06 4.24 5.21
N ALA A 98 10.26 4.74 4.94
CA ALA A 98 11.44 4.57 5.77
C ALA A 98 12.43 5.75 5.54
N PRO A 99 12.96 6.39 6.59
CA PRO A 99 12.57 6.24 7.99
C PRO A 99 11.16 6.80 8.26
N LEU A 100 10.55 6.39 9.38
CA LEU A 100 9.32 7.01 9.85
C LEU A 100 9.64 8.28 10.66
N PRO A 101 8.82 9.34 10.58
CA PRO A 101 9.01 10.54 11.40
C PRO A 101 9.07 10.21 12.89
N GLY A 102 10.12 10.67 13.56
CA GLY A 102 10.38 10.42 14.98
C GLY A 102 10.92 9.02 15.30
N ALA A 103 11.32 8.24 14.31
CA ALA A 103 11.97 6.96 14.54
C ALA A 103 13.36 7.13 15.18
N THR A 104 13.76 6.17 16.01
CA THR A 104 15.15 6.03 16.51
C THR A 104 15.76 4.76 15.95
N TYR A 105 16.93 4.88 15.33
CA TYR A 105 17.74 3.78 14.84
C TYR A 105 18.95 3.58 15.75
N TYR A 106 19.32 2.33 16.00
CA TYR A 106 20.46 1.97 16.84
C TYR A 106 21.54 1.34 15.96
N LEU A 107 22.75 1.89 16.00
CA LEU A 107 23.94 1.31 15.39
C LEU A 107 24.58 0.37 16.41
N ASP A 108 24.58 -0.92 16.10
CA ASP A 108 25.21 -1.97 16.91
C ASP A 108 26.56 -2.36 16.26
N PRO A 109 27.70 -2.04 16.90
CA PRO A 109 29.02 -2.37 16.36
C PRO A 109 29.33 -3.87 16.37
N GLU A 110 28.59 -4.68 17.15
CA GLU A 110 28.77 -6.13 17.23
C GLU A 110 28.06 -6.88 16.09
N LEU A 111 27.20 -6.20 15.32
CA LEU A 111 26.53 -6.80 14.17
C LEU A 111 27.46 -6.83 12.93
N PRO A 112 27.64 -7.99 12.29
CA PRO A 112 28.45 -8.10 11.09
C PRO A 112 27.76 -7.49 9.87
N GLY A 113 28.50 -6.75 9.04
CA GLY A 113 28.06 -6.22 7.74
C GLY A 113 27.91 -4.70 7.71
N ASN A 114 27.18 -4.19 6.71
CA ASN A 114 26.91 -2.76 6.52
C ASN A 114 25.71 -2.32 7.37
N THR A 115 25.85 -2.37 8.70
CA THR A 115 24.77 -2.03 9.65
C THR A 115 24.45 -0.54 9.70
N ASP A 116 25.31 0.28 9.12
CA ASP A 116 25.13 1.72 8.95
C ASP A 116 24.28 2.09 7.72
N GLN A 117 23.84 1.14 6.89
CA GLN A 117 23.08 1.45 5.67
C GLN A 117 21.57 1.35 5.89
N LEU A 118 20.88 2.48 5.73
CA LEU A 118 19.41 2.53 5.70
C LEU A 118 18.89 2.64 4.27
N LYS A 119 18.12 1.64 3.83
CA LYS A 119 17.35 1.74 2.58
C LYS A 119 16.18 2.69 2.78
N LEU A 120 16.19 3.82 2.08
CA LEU A 120 15.14 4.82 2.11
C LEU A 120 13.92 4.34 1.32
N GLY A 121 12.73 4.64 1.85
CA GLY A 121 11.46 4.21 1.27
C GLY A 121 10.48 5.36 1.14
N ALA A 122 9.86 5.51 -0.03
CA ALA A 122 8.79 6.46 -0.31
C ALA A 122 7.62 5.74 -0.99
N ASN A 123 6.40 6.28 -0.83
CA ASN A 123 5.23 5.74 -1.52
C ASN A 123 5.21 6.01 -3.02
N LEU A 124 5.97 7.02 -3.48
CA LEU A 124 6.09 7.39 -4.89
C LEU A 124 7.46 7.04 -5.46
N LYS A 125 7.50 6.71 -6.75
CA LYS A 125 8.73 6.45 -7.51
C LYS A 125 9.36 7.77 -7.98
N ASN A 126 10.60 7.69 -8.46
CA ASN A 126 11.35 8.83 -9.04
C ASN A 126 11.49 10.04 -8.09
N VAL A 127 11.49 9.77 -6.78
CA VAL A 127 11.67 10.78 -5.74
C VAL A 127 13.14 11.15 -5.59
N ILE A 128 13.38 12.38 -5.14
CA ILE A 128 14.70 12.92 -4.85
C ILE A 128 14.84 12.99 -3.32
N TRP A 129 15.93 12.41 -2.82
CA TRP A 129 16.29 12.41 -1.41
C TRP A 129 17.44 13.37 -1.16
N THR A 130 17.30 14.20 -0.13
CA THR A 130 18.38 15.09 0.33
C THR A 130 18.46 15.09 1.85
N SER A 131 19.67 15.25 2.38
CA SER A 131 19.95 15.47 3.79
C SER A 131 21.20 16.31 3.91
N ASP A 132 21.25 17.21 4.88
CA ASP A 132 22.44 18.00 5.18
C ASP A 132 23.48 17.22 5.98
N THR A 133 23.04 16.14 6.64
CA THR A 133 23.85 15.40 7.63
C THR A 133 24.22 13.99 7.21
N LEU A 134 23.51 13.41 6.24
CA LEU A 134 23.69 12.02 5.81
C LEU A 134 24.12 11.94 4.35
N ASN A 135 25.05 11.03 4.06
CA ASN A 135 25.42 10.71 2.69
C ASN A 135 24.37 9.76 2.08
N ILE A 136 23.81 10.13 0.93
CA ILE A 136 22.76 9.35 0.26
C ILE A 136 23.22 8.94 -1.13
N ILE A 137 23.28 7.63 -1.37
CA ILE A 137 23.67 7.05 -2.67
C ILE A 137 22.57 6.09 -3.13
N ARG A 138 21.95 6.40 -4.27
CA ARG A 138 20.91 5.55 -4.90
C ARG A 138 19.78 5.13 -3.93
N GLY A 139 19.35 6.04 -3.06
CA GLY A 139 18.30 5.77 -2.08
C GLY A 139 18.74 4.94 -0.87
N GLN A 140 20.04 4.80 -0.64
CA GLN A 140 20.61 4.30 0.62
C GLN A 140 21.28 5.45 1.35
N ALA A 141 20.96 5.61 2.63
CA ALA A 141 21.60 6.57 3.51
C ALA A 141 22.63 5.86 4.41
N THR A 142 23.86 6.38 4.47
CA THR A 142 24.83 6.01 5.49
C THR A 142 24.50 6.73 6.78
N LEU A 143 24.05 5.99 7.79
CA LEU A 143 23.71 6.46 9.12
C LEU A 143 24.96 6.84 9.91
N THR A 144 24.88 7.95 10.63
CA THR A 144 25.86 8.40 11.63
C THR A 144 25.11 8.74 12.91
N PRO A 145 25.70 8.65 14.11
CA PRO A 145 25.00 9.04 15.33
C PRO A 145 24.61 10.54 15.31
N GLY A 146 23.37 10.83 15.69
CA GLY A 146 22.84 12.20 15.72
C GLY A 146 21.35 12.32 15.39
N ILE A 147 20.87 13.57 15.33
CA ILE A 147 19.53 13.89 14.84
C ILE A 147 19.66 14.29 13.36
N HIS A 148 18.84 13.68 12.52
CA HIS A 148 18.90 13.88 11.07
C HIS A 148 17.57 14.33 10.52
N GLN A 149 17.65 15.21 9.52
CA GLN A 149 16.52 15.58 8.69
C GLN A 149 16.73 15.04 7.28
N LEU A 150 15.72 14.32 6.79
CA LEU A 150 15.59 13.91 5.40
C LEU A 150 14.52 14.74 4.72
N GLN A 151 14.84 15.27 3.55
CA GLN A 151 13.90 15.90 2.65
C GLN A 151 13.62 14.96 1.48
N LEU A 152 12.34 14.81 1.17
CA LEU A 152 11.84 14.00 0.08
C LEU A 152 11.06 14.89 -0.87
N THR A 153 11.43 14.89 -2.14
CA THR A 153 10.78 15.71 -3.18
C THR A 153 10.31 14.83 -4.34
N HIS A 154 9.06 14.99 -4.77
CA HIS A 154 8.54 14.32 -5.96
C HIS A 154 8.54 15.30 -7.15
N PRO A 155 9.29 15.02 -8.23
CA PRO A 155 9.55 16.01 -9.28
C PRO A 155 8.31 16.36 -10.12
N GLU A 156 7.37 15.44 -10.32
CA GLU A 156 6.18 15.71 -11.15
C GLU A 156 5.14 16.54 -10.38
N THR A 157 4.97 16.28 -9.08
CA THR A 157 3.96 16.97 -8.25
C THR A 157 4.53 18.18 -7.52
N GLN A 158 5.86 18.37 -7.54
CA GLN A 158 6.58 19.41 -6.79
C GLN A 158 6.30 19.39 -5.27
N GLN A 159 5.79 18.26 -4.76
CA GLN A 159 5.59 18.09 -3.33
C GLN A 159 6.94 17.83 -2.66
N THR A 160 7.18 18.54 -1.57
CA THR A 160 8.33 18.35 -0.70
C THR A 160 7.85 18.13 0.72
N ILE A 161 8.38 17.10 1.38
CA ILE A 161 8.11 16.79 2.79
C ILE A 161 9.41 16.52 3.54
N LEU A 162 9.37 16.71 4.86
CA LEU A 162 10.50 16.51 5.74
C LEU A 162 10.22 15.38 6.74
N CYS A 163 11.26 14.64 7.10
CA CYS A 163 11.25 13.64 8.14
C CYS A 163 12.46 13.86 9.05
N GLU A 164 12.19 14.03 10.34
CA GLU A 164 13.22 14.02 11.36
C GLU A 164 13.27 12.64 12.03
N PHE A 165 14.47 12.14 12.32
CA PHE A 165 14.70 10.89 13.02
C PHE A 165 16.05 10.91 13.73
N THR A 166 16.23 10.02 14.70
CA THR A 166 17.44 9.94 15.53
C THR A 166 18.21 8.67 15.22
N VAL A 167 19.53 8.74 15.28
CA VAL A 167 20.43 7.59 15.24
C VAL A 167 21.28 7.62 16.51
N GLU A 168 21.26 6.53 17.25
CA GLU A 168 22.05 6.33 18.47
C GLU A 168 23.05 5.19 18.24
N GLU A 169 24.18 5.25 18.93
CA GLU A 169 25.16 4.15 18.99
C GLU A 169 24.94 3.39 20.31
N LEU A 170 24.95 2.04 20.23
CA LEU A 170 24.77 1.17 21.39
C LEU A 170 26.06 0.98 22.20
#